data_AF-A0A6J4KYV1-F1
#
_entry.id   AF-A0A6J4KYV1-F1
#
_cell.length_a   1.000
_cell.length_b   1.000
_cell.length_c   1.000
_cell.angle_alpha   90.00
_cell.angle_beta   90.00
_cell.angle_gamma   90.00
#
_symmetry.space_group_name_H-M   'P 1'
#
loop_
_entity.id
_entity.type
_entity.pdbx_description
1 polymer ?
#
loop_
_entity_poly.entity_id
_entity_poly.type
_entity_poly.pdbx_seq_one_letter_code
_entity_poly.pdbx_strand_id
1 'polypeptide(L)'
;VFHDPTTGAGNDIEKATSLARAMVTQYGMTERLGAIKLGEAAGEPFMGRDMGHGRNYSEDVAAVVDEETKKLLTNAHQEAFDVLEENRDVLDSLVIALLERETLDKEQVAEVFSALRRRPERPAWTGSPTREPSPIPPVRVPKAAQNGSNGVLADDHKGTTIITPPGAGGDLHGPGNVAPGTVGPGPGPTGPGTLGSEPGPDAP
;
A
#
# COMPACT_ATOMS: atom_id res chain seq x y z
N VAL A 1 -2.17 30.55 11.36
CA VAL A 1 -1.50 31.40 12.38
C VAL A 1 -0.77 32.57 11.75
N PHE A 2 0.35 32.37 11.04
CA PHE A 2 1.13 33.49 10.50
C PHE A 2 0.87 33.80 9.02
N HIS A 3 0.18 32.93 8.28
CA HIS A 3 -0.19 33.10 6.85
C HIS A 3 0.98 33.39 5.89
N ASP A 4 2.21 33.47 6.38
CA ASP A 4 3.42 33.72 5.63
C ASP A 4 4.21 32.42 5.42
N PRO A 5 4.55 32.07 4.18
CA PRO A 5 5.38 30.91 3.91
C PRO A 5 6.80 31.14 4.41
N THR A 6 7.37 30.15 5.10
CA THR A 6 8.76 30.17 5.60
C THR A 6 9.55 29.01 5.01
N THR A 7 10.88 29.11 4.99
CA THR A 7 11.78 28.07 4.49
C THR A 7 12.18 27.04 5.56
N GLY A 8 11.75 27.22 6.81
CA GLY A 8 12.16 26.37 7.94
C GLY A 8 11.66 24.93 7.87
N ALA A 9 10.59 24.67 7.12
CA ALA A 9 9.96 23.35 7.00
C ALA A 9 10.54 22.47 5.86
N GLY A 10 11.62 22.90 5.18
CA GLY A 10 12.13 22.21 3.99
C GLY A 10 12.45 20.72 4.22
N ASN A 11 13.11 20.39 5.33
CA ASN A 11 13.45 19.01 5.70
C ASN A 11 12.21 18.12 5.90
N ASP A 12 11.15 18.66 6.51
CA ASP A 12 9.92 17.91 6.77
C ASP A 12 9.15 17.66 5.46
N ILE A 13 9.11 18.65 4.56
CA ILE A 13 8.53 18.51 3.23
C ILE A 13 9.24 17.42 2.44
N GLU A 14 10.58 17.40 2.45
CA GLU A 14 11.38 16.40 1.74
C GLU A 14 11.12 14.98 2.28
N LYS A 15 11.12 14.82 3.60
CA LYS A 15 10.85 13.53 4.26
C LYS A 15 9.43 13.05 4.00
N ALA A 16 8.44 13.92 4.15
CA ALA A 16 7.04 13.58 3.91
C ALA A 16 6.80 13.18 2.46
N THR A 17 7.40 13.91 1.51
CA THR A 17 7.31 13.60 0.08
C THR A 17 7.96 12.26 -0.25
N SER A 18 9.15 12.01 0.28
CA SER A 18 9.89 10.75 0.07
C SER A 18 9.14 9.56 0.64
N LEU A 19 8.58 9.71 1.85
CA LEU A 19 7.76 8.67 2.48
C LEU A 19 6.47 8.42 1.70
N ALA A 20 5.75 9.46 1.30
CA ALA A 20 4.53 9.32 0.51
C ALA A 20 4.81 8.62 -0.83
N ARG A 21 5.90 8.98 -1.51
CA ARG A 21 6.33 8.31 -2.73
C ARG A 21 6.63 6.83 -2.48
N ALA A 22 7.33 6.49 -1.39
CA ALA A 22 7.58 5.09 -1.02
C ALA A 22 6.30 4.31 -0.68
N MET A 23 5.33 4.95 -0.02
CA MET A 23 4.01 4.35 0.24
C MET A 23 3.31 3.98 -1.07
N VAL A 24 3.38 4.86 -2.07
CA VAL A 24 2.78 4.64 -3.39
C VAL A 24 3.54 3.59 -4.20
N THR A 25 4.87 3.66 -4.26
CA THR A 25 5.66 2.85 -5.19
C THR A 25 6.22 1.57 -4.59
N GLN A 26 6.52 1.51 -3.30
CA GLN A 26 7.19 0.36 -2.68
C GLN A 26 6.25 -0.48 -1.83
N TYR A 27 5.30 0.16 -1.16
CA TYR A 27 4.39 -0.53 -0.23
C TYR A 27 3.01 -0.82 -0.82
N GLY A 28 2.70 -0.28 -2.01
CA GLY A 28 1.42 -0.50 -2.67
C GLY A 28 0.22 0.05 -1.87
N MET A 29 0.42 1.16 -1.15
CA MET A 29 -0.60 1.80 -0.30
C MET A 29 -1.53 2.71 -1.11
N THR A 30 -1.89 2.30 -2.33
CA THR A 30 -2.87 3.00 -3.16
C THR A 30 -3.83 1.99 -3.77
N GLU A 31 -5.10 2.39 -3.87
CA GLU A 31 -6.12 1.57 -4.52
C GLU A 31 -5.88 1.47 -6.03
N ARG A 32 -5.47 2.59 -6.65
CA ARG A 32 -5.37 2.74 -8.10
C ARG A 32 -4.21 1.95 -8.72
N LEU A 33 -3.04 1.92 -8.09
CA LEU A 33 -1.91 1.11 -8.55
C LEU A 33 -1.96 -0.31 -7.94
N GLY A 34 -2.59 -0.45 -6.78
CA GLY A 34 -2.67 -1.72 -6.07
C GLY A 34 -1.35 -2.10 -5.37
N ALA A 35 -1.26 -3.36 -4.97
CA ALA A 35 -0.14 -3.90 -4.21
C ALA A 35 1.03 -4.31 -5.13
N ILE A 36 1.53 -3.37 -5.94
CA ILE A 36 2.67 -3.56 -6.82
C ILE A 36 3.87 -2.74 -6.36
N LYS A 37 5.08 -3.29 -6.54
CA LYS A 37 6.32 -2.55 -6.36
C LYS A 37 6.73 -1.93 -7.70
N LEU A 38 6.79 -0.61 -7.75
CA LEU A 38 7.21 0.19 -8.89
C LEU A 38 8.61 0.73 -8.68
N GLY A 39 9.50 0.44 -9.64
CA GLY A 39 10.89 0.84 -9.60
C GLY A 39 11.76 -0.07 -8.73
N GLU A 40 13.05 -0.10 -9.03
CA GLU A 40 14.05 -0.73 -8.16
C GLU A 40 14.35 0.23 -7.01
N ALA A 41 14.33 -0.30 -5.78
CA ALA A 41 14.90 0.43 -4.65
C ALA A 41 16.37 0.67 -4.99
N ALA A 42 16.84 1.90 -4.89
CA ALA A 42 18.24 2.26 -5.12
C ALA A 42 19.17 1.31 -4.35
N GLY A 43 19.63 0.25 -5.01
CA GLY A 43 20.51 -0.78 -4.47
C GLY A 43 21.90 -0.52 -5.01
N GLU A 44 22.85 -0.38 -4.08
CA GLU A 44 24.32 -0.30 -4.21
C GLU A 44 24.89 -0.12 -5.63
N PRO A 45 25.57 1.01 -5.93
CA PRO A 45 26.25 1.23 -7.20
C PRO A 45 27.48 0.34 -7.30
N PHE A 46 27.30 -0.90 -7.78
CA PHE A 46 28.44 -1.76 -8.08
C PHE A 46 29.13 -1.26 -9.36
N MET A 47 30.24 -0.54 -9.15
CA MET A 47 31.33 -0.21 -10.07
C MET A 47 31.03 -0.35 -11.57
N GLY A 48 30.80 0.80 -12.23
CA GLY A 48 31.28 0.99 -13.59
C GLY A 48 30.27 0.98 -14.72
N ARG A 49 29.09 1.61 -14.57
CA ARG A 49 28.46 2.32 -15.70
C ARG A 49 27.43 3.35 -15.22
N ASP A 50 27.75 4.59 -15.50
CA ASP A 50 26.92 5.76 -15.25
C ASP A 50 25.66 5.78 -16.14
N MET A 51 24.66 6.52 -15.67
CA MET A 51 23.61 7.19 -16.45
C MET A 51 22.47 6.35 -17.06
N GLY A 52 21.62 5.82 -16.20
CA GLY A 52 20.32 5.30 -16.62
C GLY A 52 19.40 4.88 -15.49
N HIS A 53 19.21 5.70 -14.46
CA HIS A 53 18.11 5.50 -13.50
C HIS A 53 16.76 5.85 -14.16
N GLY A 54 16.41 5.09 -15.20
CA GLY A 54 15.10 5.15 -15.82
C GLY A 54 14.08 4.58 -14.86
N ARG A 55 12.92 5.24 -14.78
CA ARG A 55 11.74 4.68 -14.12
C ARG A 55 11.39 3.39 -14.89
N ASN A 56 11.32 2.24 -14.21
CA ASN A 56 10.92 0.97 -14.85
C ASN A 56 9.40 0.89 -15.09
N TYR A 57 8.75 2.01 -15.43
CA TYR A 57 7.31 2.13 -15.66
C TYR A 57 7.01 3.26 -16.64
N SER A 58 5.87 3.21 -17.32
CA SER A 58 5.48 4.20 -18.33
C SER A 58 5.27 5.60 -17.75
N GLU A 59 5.31 6.62 -18.62
CA GLU A 59 4.93 8.00 -18.26
C GLU A 59 3.51 8.08 -17.68
N ASP A 60 2.58 7.28 -18.22
CA ASP A 60 1.22 7.19 -17.68
C ASP A 60 1.24 6.73 -16.21
N VAL A 61 2.01 5.69 -15.88
CA VAL A 61 2.15 5.22 -14.49
C VAL A 61 2.86 6.26 -13.63
N ALA A 62 3.85 6.97 -14.18
CA ALA A 62 4.53 8.05 -13.47
C ALA A 62 3.57 9.18 -13.08
N ALA A 63 2.70 9.59 -14.01
CA ALA A 63 1.67 10.58 -13.73
C ALA A 63 0.72 10.13 -12.62
N VAL A 64 0.31 8.85 -12.62
CA VAL A 64 -0.51 8.27 -11.55
C VAL A 64 0.22 8.30 -10.20
N VAL A 65 1.50 7.94 -10.17
CA VAL A 65 2.30 7.96 -8.93
C VAL A 65 2.36 9.38 -8.34
N ASP A 66 2.61 10.39 -9.18
CA ASP A 66 2.69 11.77 -8.73
C ASP A 66 1.31 12.30 -8.27
N GLU A 67 0.22 11.91 -8.93
CA GLU A 67 -1.15 12.23 -8.52
C GLU A 67 -1.50 11.64 -7.14
N GLU A 68 -1.24 10.35 -6.93
CA GLU A 68 -1.51 9.67 -5.65
C GLU A 68 -0.61 10.21 -4.53
N THR A 69 0.66 10.51 -4.82
CA THR A 69 1.59 11.13 -3.86
C THR A 69 1.07 12.49 -3.42
N LYS A 70 0.65 13.34 -4.38
CA LYS A 70 0.07 14.65 -4.09
C LYS A 70 -1.20 14.52 -3.26
N LYS A 71 -2.08 13.57 -3.59
CA LYS A 71 -3.33 13.33 -2.87
C LYS A 71 -3.07 12.93 -1.41
N LEU A 72 -2.15 12.00 -1.16
CA LEU A 72 -1.75 11.60 0.19
C LEU A 72 -1.22 12.80 0.99
N LEU A 73 -0.29 13.56 0.42
CA LEU A 73 0.32 14.69 1.10
C LEU A 73 -0.70 15.80 1.39
N THR A 74 -1.58 16.08 0.43
CA THR A 74 -2.64 17.10 0.59
C THR A 74 -3.61 16.71 1.70
N ASN A 75 -4.05 15.45 1.73
CA ASN A 75 -4.97 14.96 2.77
C ASN A 75 -4.31 14.99 4.15
N ALA A 76 -3.07 14.52 4.27
CA ALA A 76 -2.33 14.55 5.53
C ALA A 76 -2.08 15.98 6.02
N HIS A 77 -1.76 16.90 5.11
CA HIS A 77 -1.58 18.31 5.44
C HIS A 77 -2.89 18.96 5.92
N GLN A 78 -4.01 18.70 5.25
CA GLN A 78 -5.31 19.21 5.68
C GLN A 78 -5.70 18.63 7.05
N GLU A 79 -5.50 17.33 7.26
CA GLU A 79 -5.81 16.70 8.54
C GLU A 79 -4.96 17.29 9.68
N ALA A 80 -3.66 17.51 9.45
CA ALA A 80 -2.78 18.16 10.42
C ALA A 80 -3.25 19.60 10.71
N PHE A 81 -3.64 20.36 9.69
CA PHE A 81 -4.20 21.69 9.84
C PHE A 81 -5.44 21.68 10.73
N ASP A 82 -6.39 20.78 10.46
CA ASP A 82 -7.63 20.68 11.22
C ASP A 82 -7.36 20.32 12.69
N VAL A 83 -6.43 19.40 12.97
CA VAL A 83 -6.05 19.03 14.35
C VAL A 83 -5.43 20.21 15.09
N LEU A 84 -4.58 20.99 14.43
CA LEU A 84 -3.94 22.16 15.02
C LEU A 84 -4.95 23.28 15.29
N GLU A 85 -5.89 23.49 14.38
CA GLU A 85 -6.96 24.48 14.57
C GLU A 85 -7.93 24.05 15.69
N GLU A 86 -8.31 22.78 15.71
CA GLU A 86 -9.14 22.20 16.77
C GLU A 86 -8.50 22.28 18.15
N ASN A 87 -7.16 22.41 18.25
CA ASN A 87 -6.40 22.49 19.49
C ASN A 87 -5.59 23.80 19.60
N ARG A 88 -6.10 24.87 18.98
CA ARG A 88 -5.39 26.16 18.88
C ARG A 88 -5.03 26.76 20.24
N ASP A 89 -5.93 26.63 21.22
CA ASP A 89 -5.75 27.01 22.63
C ASP A 89 -4.56 26.30 23.29
N VAL A 90 -4.40 24.99 23.05
CA VAL A 90 -3.28 24.20 23.58
C VAL A 90 -1.97 24.62 22.91
N LEU A 91 -1.99 24.84 21.59
CA LEU A 91 -0.83 25.33 20.84
C LEU A 91 -0.38 26.72 21.33
N ASP A 92 -1.31 27.64 21.56
CA ASP A 92 -1.00 28.98 22.08
C ASP A 92 -0.43 28.93 23.50
N SER A 93 -0.96 28.05 24.34
CA SER A 93 -0.42 27.80 25.69
C SER A 93 1.02 27.27 25.64
N LEU A 94 1.32 26.36 24.71
CA LEU A 94 2.67 25.85 24.49
C LEU A 94 3.63 26.96 24.04
N VAL A 95 3.19 27.79 23.09
CA VAL A 95 4.00 28.90 22.56
C VAL A 95 4.31 29.91 23.65
N ILE A 96 3.33 30.30 24.48
CA ILE A 96 3.55 31.21 25.61
C ILE A 96 4.58 30.62 26.58
N ALA A 97 4.44 29.35 26.95
CA ALA A 97 5.38 28.68 27.84
C ALA A 97 6.81 28.61 27.26
N LEU A 98 6.95 28.42 25.95
CA LEU A 98 8.24 28.44 25.26
C LEU A 98 8.83 29.85 25.13
N LEU A 99 8.01 30.89 24.98
CA LEU A 99 8.51 32.27 24.99
C LEU A 99 9.06 32.67 26.36
N GLU A 100 8.50 32.14 27.45
CA GLU A 100 8.96 32.42 28.81
C GLU A 100 10.23 31.65 29.18
N ARG A 101 10.36 30.39 28.74
CA ARG A 101 11.40 29.46 29.22
C ARG A 101 12.42 29.04 28.17
N GLU A 102 12.18 29.34 26.89
CA GLU A 102 12.93 28.88 25.70
C GLU A 102 12.93 27.35 25.47
N THR A 103 12.94 26.56 26.55
CA THR A 103 12.93 25.09 26.54
C THR A 103 11.96 24.58 27.60
N LEU A 104 11.23 23.51 27.28
CA LEU A 104 10.34 22.81 28.21
C LEU A 104 10.81 21.36 28.38
N ASP A 105 10.72 20.84 29.60
CA ASP A 105 10.93 19.42 29.88
C ASP A 105 9.66 18.59 29.61
N LYS A 106 9.77 17.28 29.79
CA LYS A 106 8.71 16.33 29.48
C LYS A 106 7.47 16.57 30.34
N GLU A 107 7.67 16.81 31.63
CA GLU A 107 6.59 16.99 32.61
C GLU A 107 5.81 18.29 32.32
N GLN A 108 6.52 19.37 31.98
CA GLN A 108 5.93 20.65 31.58
C GLN A 108 5.13 20.54 30.27
N VAL A 109 5.65 19.83 29.27
CA VAL A 109 4.90 19.58 28.03
C VAL A 109 3.64 18.75 28.32
N ALA A 110 3.74 17.75 29.18
CA ALA A 110 2.59 16.92 29.57
C ALA A 110 1.50 17.74 30.28
N GLU A 111 1.87 18.72 31.11
CA GLU A 111 0.94 19.64 31.75
C GLU A 111 0.18 20.47 30.72
N VAL A 112 0.88 21.09 29.76
CA VAL A 112 0.25 21.87 28.67
C VAL A 112 -0.71 21.00 27.86
N PHE A 113 -0.33 19.75 27.59
CA PHE A 113 -1.09 18.83 26.75
C PHE A 113 -2.27 18.15 27.50
N SER A 114 -2.48 18.44 28.78
CA SER A 114 -3.59 17.89 29.56
C SER A 114 -4.97 18.26 28.98
N ALA A 115 -5.09 19.42 28.34
CA ALA A 115 -6.29 19.90 27.68
C ALA A 115 -6.45 19.42 26.21
N LEU A 116 -5.51 18.61 25.71
CA LEU A 116 -5.50 18.16 24.31
C LEU A 116 -6.72 17.32 23.97
N ARG A 117 -7.45 17.75 22.95
CA ARG A 117 -8.60 17.04 22.38
C ARG A 117 -8.12 16.01 21.37
N ARG A 118 -8.11 14.74 21.78
CA ARG A 118 -7.69 13.61 20.94
C ARG A 118 -8.83 13.17 20.01
N ARG A 119 -8.52 13.02 18.72
CA ARG A 119 -9.41 12.39 17.75
C ARG A 119 -9.54 10.88 18.00
N PRO A 120 -10.65 10.26 17.59
CA PRO A 120 -10.81 8.80 17.68
C PRO A 120 -9.74 8.08 16.85
N GLU A 121 -9.41 6.86 17.25
CA GLU A 121 -8.47 6.03 16.50
C GLU A 121 -9.00 5.76 15.08
N ARG A 122 -8.12 5.94 14.09
CA ARG A 122 -8.47 5.65 12.70
C ARG A 122 -8.68 4.14 12.54
N PRO A 123 -9.72 3.69 11.81
CA PRO A 123 -9.86 2.28 11.47
C PRO A 123 -8.66 1.78 10.68
N ALA A 124 -8.43 0.46 10.71
CA ALA A 124 -7.37 -0.17 9.95
C ALA A 124 -7.53 0.13 8.45
N TRP A 125 -6.43 0.50 7.79
CA TRP A 125 -6.42 0.70 6.35
C TRP A 125 -6.53 -0.65 5.63
N THR A 126 -7.56 -0.81 4.80
CA THR A 126 -7.82 -2.05 4.07
C THR A 126 -7.34 -2.00 2.62
N GLY A 127 -6.80 -0.87 2.15
CA GLY A 127 -6.31 -0.68 0.79
C GLY A 127 -7.37 -0.31 -0.25
N SER A 128 -8.65 -0.46 0.07
CA SER A 128 -9.78 -0.03 -0.77
C SER A 128 -11.06 0.00 0.07
N PRO A 129 -12.01 0.91 -0.19
CA PRO A 129 -13.32 0.91 0.47
C PRO A 129 -14.10 -0.40 0.34
N THR A 130 -13.83 -1.20 -0.70
CA THR A 130 -14.54 -2.47 -0.94
C THR A 130 -13.86 -3.67 -0.29
N ARG A 131 -12.70 -3.49 0.37
CA ARG A 131 -12.00 -4.58 1.07
C ARG A 131 -12.48 -4.66 2.51
N GLU A 132 -13.35 -5.63 2.76
CA GLU A 132 -13.89 -5.91 4.10
C GLU A 132 -13.04 -6.98 4.82
N PRO A 133 -12.44 -6.66 5.98
CA PRO A 133 -11.71 -7.65 6.78
C PRO A 133 -12.64 -8.76 7.28
N SER A 134 -12.13 -9.99 7.34
CA SER A 134 -12.90 -11.10 7.92
C SER A 134 -13.16 -10.87 9.41
N PRO A 135 -14.35 -11.23 9.93
CA PRO A 135 -14.65 -11.18 11.36
C PRO A 135 -13.90 -12.25 12.17
N ILE A 136 -13.26 -13.21 11.50
CA ILE A 136 -12.50 -14.29 12.12
C ILE A 136 -11.18 -13.72 12.64
N PRO A 137 -10.86 -13.92 13.94
CA PRO A 137 -9.62 -13.38 14.51
C PRO A 137 -8.38 -14.08 13.93
N PRO A 138 -7.21 -13.42 13.94
CA PRO A 138 -5.95 -14.03 13.53
C PRO A 138 -5.67 -15.35 14.27
N VAL A 139 -5.02 -16.28 13.58
CA VAL A 139 -4.61 -17.56 14.17
C VAL A 139 -3.73 -17.30 15.39
N ARG A 140 -4.12 -17.82 16.55
CA ARG A 140 -3.30 -17.76 17.76
C ARG A 140 -2.14 -18.73 17.60
N VAL A 141 -0.94 -18.20 17.38
CA VAL A 141 0.29 -19.02 17.34
C VAL A 141 0.49 -19.66 18.72
N PRO A 142 0.49 -21.01 18.85
CA PRO A 142 0.75 -21.65 20.12
C PRO A 142 2.14 -21.26 20.65
N LYS A 143 2.25 -21.02 21.96
CA LYS A 143 3.50 -20.59 22.61
C LYS A 143 4.69 -21.52 22.31
N ALA A 144 4.44 -22.81 22.06
CA ALA A 144 5.47 -23.79 21.68
C ALA A 144 6.14 -23.49 20.32
N ALA A 145 5.44 -22.85 19.39
CA ALA A 145 5.97 -22.48 18.07
C ALA A 145 6.70 -21.13 18.06
N GLN A 146 6.59 -20.34 19.14
CA GLN A 146 7.20 -19.01 19.23
C GLN A 146 8.69 -19.06 19.62
N ASN A 147 9.18 -20.19 20.16
CA ASN A 147 10.55 -20.35 20.64
C ASN A 147 11.55 -20.86 19.57
N GLY A 148 11.15 -20.92 18.30
CA GLY A 148 11.88 -21.67 17.27
C GLY A 148 12.49 -20.88 16.09
N SER A 149 12.40 -19.55 16.04
CA SER A 149 12.92 -18.78 14.89
C SER A 149 14.25 -18.09 15.20
N ASN A 150 15.30 -18.88 15.42
CA ASN A 150 16.63 -18.49 14.97
C ASN A 150 16.98 -19.46 13.84
N GLY A 151 17.01 -18.94 12.61
CA GLY A 151 17.03 -19.73 11.40
C GLY A 151 18.26 -20.62 11.27
N VAL A 152 18.02 -21.94 11.24
CA VAL A 152 18.83 -22.92 10.51
C VAL A 152 17.83 -23.89 9.90
N LEU A 153 17.62 -23.79 8.59
CA LEU A 153 16.93 -24.84 7.84
C LEU A 153 17.90 -26.01 7.72
N ALA A 154 17.81 -26.96 8.67
CA ALA A 154 18.35 -28.29 8.46
C ALA A 154 17.44 -28.99 7.46
N ASP A 155 18.02 -29.35 6.33
CA ASP A 155 17.44 -30.16 5.28
C ASP A 155 17.04 -31.53 5.87
N ASP A 156 15.74 -31.83 5.89
CA ASP A 156 15.30 -33.22 5.93
C ASP A 156 13.92 -33.35 5.26
N HIS A 157 13.94 -33.91 4.06
CA HIS A 157 12.76 -34.27 3.29
C HIS A 157 11.95 -35.35 4.02
N LYS A 158 10.87 -34.95 4.72
CA LYS A 158 9.66 -35.77 4.85
C LYS A 158 8.42 -34.91 4.67
N GLY A 159 7.76 -35.10 3.53
CA GLY A 159 6.56 -34.37 3.14
C GLY A 159 5.45 -34.46 4.19
N THR A 160 4.88 -33.31 4.53
CA THR A 160 3.56 -33.25 5.14
C THR A 160 2.68 -32.45 4.18
N THR A 161 1.97 -33.16 3.32
CA THR A 161 0.92 -32.59 2.49
C THR A 161 -0.14 -32.02 3.42
N ILE A 162 -0.32 -30.69 3.44
CA ILE A 162 -1.50 -30.08 4.07
C ILE A 162 -2.68 -30.39 3.15
N ILE A 163 -3.36 -31.51 3.42
CA ILE A 163 -4.67 -31.80 2.85
C ILE A 163 -5.68 -31.19 3.82
N THR A 164 -6.15 -29.97 3.52
CA THR A 164 -7.42 -29.53 4.11
C THR A 164 -8.52 -30.35 3.44
N PRO A 165 -9.33 -31.13 4.17
CA PRO A 165 -10.45 -31.82 3.56
C PRO A 165 -11.46 -30.78 3.04
N PRO A 166 -11.89 -30.83 1.78
CA PRO A 166 -12.93 -29.93 1.30
C PRO A 166 -14.21 -30.20 2.09
N GLY A 167 -14.74 -29.18 2.74
CA GLY A 167 -16.08 -29.25 3.33
C GLY A 167 -17.11 -29.56 2.25
N ALA A 168 -18.26 -30.10 2.65
CA ALA A 168 -19.31 -30.60 1.75
C ALA A 168 -19.90 -29.56 0.76
N GLY A 169 -19.44 -28.31 0.79
CA GLY A 169 -19.85 -27.23 -0.13
C GLY A 169 -18.79 -26.72 -1.11
N GLY A 170 -17.52 -27.17 -1.01
CA GLY A 170 -16.42 -26.61 -1.83
C GLY A 170 -16.14 -25.13 -1.56
N ASP A 171 -14.91 -24.68 -1.82
CA ASP A 171 -14.53 -23.28 -1.66
C ASP A 171 -15.10 -22.46 -2.83
N LEU A 172 -16.28 -21.88 -2.64
CA LEU A 172 -16.89 -20.97 -3.60
C LEU A 172 -16.28 -19.57 -3.45
N HIS A 173 -15.29 -19.26 -4.28
CA HIS A 173 -14.88 -17.89 -4.54
C HIS A 173 -15.57 -17.36 -5.81
N GLY A 174 -16.50 -16.41 -5.63
CA GLY A 174 -17.12 -15.62 -6.70
C GLY A 174 -18.49 -16.15 -7.20
N PRO A 175 -19.39 -15.26 -7.66
CA PRO A 175 -20.70 -15.69 -8.17
C PRO A 175 -20.56 -16.25 -9.59
N GLY A 176 -20.58 -17.57 -9.74
CA GLY A 176 -20.63 -18.25 -11.03
C GLY A 176 -21.32 -19.61 -10.94
N ASN A 177 -22.45 -19.76 -11.62
CA ASN A 177 -23.10 -21.05 -11.83
C ASN A 177 -22.57 -21.67 -13.14
N VAL A 178 -21.68 -22.65 -13.03
CA VAL A 178 -21.40 -23.62 -14.11
C VAL A 178 -21.19 -25.01 -13.49
N ALA A 179 -21.99 -25.98 -13.91
CA ALA A 179 -21.96 -27.36 -13.44
C ALA A 179 -20.84 -28.17 -14.14
N PRO A 180 -20.22 -29.16 -13.47
CA PRO A 180 -19.09 -29.92 -14.02
C PRO A 180 -19.51 -31.24 -14.68
N GLY A 181 -18.86 -31.63 -15.78
CA GLY A 181 -19.08 -32.95 -16.39
C GLY A 181 -18.09 -33.37 -17.48
N THR A 182 -17.17 -34.27 -17.09
CA THR A 182 -16.52 -35.34 -17.88
C THR A 182 -15.49 -35.00 -18.97
N VAL A 183 -14.23 -35.36 -18.68
CA VAL A 183 -13.12 -35.47 -19.65
C VAL A 183 -13.04 -36.91 -20.16
N GLY A 184 -13.15 -37.12 -21.46
CA GLY A 184 -12.91 -38.38 -22.17
C GLY A 184 -11.85 -38.20 -23.28
N PRO A 185 -11.17 -39.27 -23.73
CA PRO A 185 -9.89 -39.18 -24.44
C PRO A 185 -10.05 -38.74 -25.90
N GLY A 186 -9.07 -37.99 -26.40
CA GLY A 186 -9.12 -37.34 -27.71
C GLY A 186 -8.93 -38.28 -28.92
N PRO A 187 -9.14 -37.73 -30.13
CA PRO A 187 -8.34 -38.07 -31.30
C PRO A 187 -7.72 -36.82 -31.96
N GLY A 188 -6.65 -37.05 -32.73
CA GLY A 188 -5.75 -36.05 -33.30
C GLY A 188 -6.29 -35.15 -34.43
N PRO A 189 -5.38 -34.43 -35.12
CA PRO A 189 -5.71 -33.21 -35.86
C PRO A 189 -6.27 -33.52 -37.25
N THR A 190 -7.37 -32.85 -37.61
CA THR A 190 -7.88 -32.80 -38.99
C THR A 190 -8.00 -31.33 -39.40
N GLY A 191 -7.31 -30.97 -40.48
CA GLY A 191 -7.46 -29.65 -41.12
C GLY A 191 -8.68 -29.59 -42.03
N PRO A 192 -8.99 -28.41 -42.56
CA PRO A 192 -9.29 -28.26 -43.99
C PRO A 192 -8.51 -27.07 -44.57
N GLY A 193 -8.07 -27.05 -45.83
CA GLY A 193 -8.85 -27.40 -47.02
C GLY A 193 -9.44 -26.11 -47.60
N THR A 194 -8.70 -25.48 -48.51
CA THR A 194 -9.04 -24.35 -49.37
C THR A 194 -10.23 -24.65 -50.29
N LEU A 195 -11.01 -23.60 -50.67
CA LEU A 195 -11.35 -23.22 -52.08
C LEU A 195 -12.51 -22.19 -52.18
N GLY A 196 -12.33 -21.18 -53.06
CA GLY A 196 -13.36 -20.37 -53.74
C GLY A 196 -13.48 -18.90 -53.30
N SER A 197 -12.81 -17.87 -53.86
CA SER A 197 -13.10 -17.09 -55.09
C SER A 197 -14.61 -16.75 -55.28
N GLU A 198 -15.11 -15.52 -55.48
CA GLU A 198 -14.62 -14.33 -56.22
C GLU A 198 -15.60 -13.11 -55.97
N PRO A 199 -15.64 -11.97 -56.73
CA PRO A 199 -15.29 -10.60 -56.29
C PRO A 199 -16.47 -9.59 -56.14
N GLY A 200 -16.13 -8.32 -55.82
CA GLY A 200 -17.01 -7.14 -55.55
C GLY A 200 -17.85 -6.62 -56.75
N PRO A 201 -18.46 -5.41 -56.67
CA PRO A 201 -17.69 -4.16 -56.77
C PRO A 201 -18.23 -2.90 -56.04
N ASP A 202 -17.41 -1.85 -56.20
CA ASP A 202 -17.39 -0.43 -55.82
C ASP A 202 -18.68 0.43 -55.72
N ALA A 203 -18.58 1.37 -54.76
CA ALA A 203 -18.79 2.84 -54.81
C ALA A 203 -20.11 3.43 -55.37
N PRO A 204 -20.47 4.65 -54.93
CA PRO A 204 -19.86 5.86 -55.52
C PRO A 204 -19.08 6.76 -54.55
#